data_AF-A0A392N6W5-F1
#
_entry.id   AF-A0A392N6W5-F1
#
_cell.length_a   1.000
_cell.length_b   1.000
_cell.length_c   1.000
_cell.angle_alpha   90.00
_cell.angle_beta   90.00
_cell.angle_gamma   90.00
#
_symmetry.space_group_name_H-M   'P 1'
#
loop_
_entity.id
_entity.type
_entity.pdbx_description
1 polymer ?
#
loop_
_entity_poly.entity_id
_entity_poly.type
_entity_poly.pdbx_seq_one_letter_code
_entity_poly.pdbx_strand_id
1 'polypeptide(L)'
;VNSLAMHEESTSRRKADDNVQEGAVPAYLLDRENTTRAKILSNTIKQKRKEKAGKWDVPLPKVRPVAEDEMFKVVRTGKRKTKQWKRMVTKATFVGPGFTRKPPKYERFIRPTGLRFTKAHVTHPELKCTFNLEIIGVKKNPNGPMYTSLGVITKGSIIE
;
A
#
# COMPACT_ATOMS: atom_id res chain seq x y z
N VAL A 1 -21.04 11.93 30.04
CA VAL A 1 -21.11 10.63 30.77
C VAL A 1 -19.73 10.15 31.28
N ASN A 2 -18.59 10.66 30.77
CA ASN A 2 -17.25 10.27 31.27
C ASN A 2 -16.73 11.08 32.47
N SER A 3 -17.41 12.16 32.90
CA SER A 3 -16.91 13.06 33.94
C SER A 3 -17.02 12.49 35.36
N LEU A 4 -18.07 11.72 35.66
CA LEU A 4 -18.30 11.14 36.99
C LEU A 4 -17.31 10.01 37.29
N ALA A 5 -17.07 9.12 36.32
CA ALA A 5 -16.10 8.03 36.46
C ALA A 5 -14.66 8.54 36.64
N MET A 6 -14.25 9.56 35.88
CA MET A 6 -12.94 10.21 36.06
C MET A 6 -12.81 10.89 37.43
N HIS A 7 -13.89 11.50 37.93
CA HIS A 7 -13.89 12.14 39.24
C HIS A 7 -13.74 11.11 40.36
N GLU A 8 -14.51 10.02 40.33
CA GLU A 8 -14.43 8.91 41.28
C GLU A 8 -13.03 8.26 41.31
N GLU A 9 -12.42 7.99 40.13
CA GLU A 9 -11.06 7.45 40.03
C GLU A 9 -10.00 8.41 40.59
N SER A 10 -10.15 9.73 40.37
CA SER A 10 -9.21 10.75 40.86
C SER A 10 -9.19 10.87 42.39
N THR A 11 -10.35 10.69 43.03
CA THR A 11 -10.50 10.71 44.49
C THR A 11 -9.95 9.45 45.15
N SER A 12 -9.95 8.30 44.46
CA SER A 12 -9.42 7.04 44.99
C SER A 12 -7.91 6.90 44.80
N ARG A 13 -7.11 7.58 45.62
CA ARG A 13 -5.66 7.33 45.67
C ARG A 13 -5.38 5.98 46.36
N ARG A 14 -5.30 4.91 45.58
CA ARG A 14 -4.78 3.61 46.05
C ARG A 14 -3.26 3.74 46.18
N LYS A 15 -2.70 3.38 47.34
CA LYS A 15 -1.25 3.21 47.48
C LYS A 15 -0.84 2.10 46.49
N ALA A 16 0.12 2.38 45.62
CA ALA A 16 0.73 1.33 44.81
C ALA A 16 1.44 0.36 45.77
N ASP A 17 1.04 -0.90 45.75
CA ASP A 17 1.74 -1.95 46.46
C ASP A 17 3.06 -2.23 45.72
N ASP A 18 4.19 -2.16 46.43
CA ASP A 18 5.57 -2.30 45.88
C ASP A 18 5.90 -3.73 45.43
N ASN A 19 4.89 -4.60 45.30
CA ASN A 19 5.06 -5.93 44.77
C ASN A 19 5.10 -5.86 43.23
N VAL A 20 6.30 -6.10 42.69
CA VAL A 20 6.54 -6.31 41.26
C VAL A 20 5.53 -7.34 40.76
N GLN A 21 4.55 -6.89 39.97
CA GLN A 21 3.50 -7.75 39.43
C GLN A 21 4.15 -8.87 38.60
N GLU A 22 3.76 -10.11 38.86
CA GLU A 22 4.27 -11.28 38.13
C GLU A 22 3.94 -11.11 36.63
N GLY A 23 4.96 -10.89 35.81
CA GLY A 23 4.81 -10.49 34.40
C GLY A 23 5.43 -9.13 34.02
N ALA A 24 6.04 -8.42 34.97
CA ALA A 24 6.80 -7.20 34.67
C ALA A 24 8.01 -7.50 33.77
N VAL A 25 7.90 -7.12 32.51
CA VAL A 25 8.99 -7.12 31.53
C VAL A 25 9.56 -5.71 31.37
N PRO A 26 10.88 -5.57 31.14
CA PRO A 26 11.50 -4.29 30.81
C PRO A 26 10.76 -3.57 29.68
N ALA A 27 10.77 -2.23 29.68
CA ALA A 27 9.97 -1.43 28.74
C ALA A 27 10.22 -1.76 27.25
N TYR A 28 11.44 -2.17 26.89
CA TYR A 28 11.83 -2.59 25.54
C TYR A 28 11.38 -4.03 25.16
N LEU A 29 10.74 -4.75 26.09
CA LEU A 29 10.17 -6.09 25.92
C LEU A 29 8.65 -6.12 26.10
N LEU A 30 8.01 -5.00 26.48
CA LEU A 30 6.56 -4.92 26.70
C LEU A 30 5.75 -5.27 25.44
N ASP A 31 6.24 -4.86 24.26
CA ASP A 31 5.57 -5.10 22.97
C ASP A 31 6.00 -6.42 22.29
N ARG A 32 6.75 -7.27 22.99
CA ARG A 32 7.24 -8.56 22.48
C ARG A 32 6.52 -9.69 23.19
N GLU A 33 5.56 -10.32 22.52
CA GLU A 33 4.79 -11.45 23.08
C GLU A 33 5.69 -12.61 23.53
N ASN A 34 5.67 -12.91 24.84
CA ASN A 34 6.26 -14.14 25.38
C ASN A 34 5.25 -15.30 25.26
N THR A 35 5.32 -16.05 24.16
CA THR A 35 4.50 -17.26 23.93
C THR A 35 4.87 -18.39 24.91
N THR A 36 3.91 -18.84 25.72
CA THR A 36 4.00 -20.04 26.56
C THR A 36 4.08 -21.33 25.71
N ARG A 37 5.07 -22.18 26.01
CA ARG A 37 5.93 -22.78 24.97
C ARG A 37 5.76 -24.28 24.67
N ALA A 38 4.60 -24.91 24.90
CA ALA A 38 4.49 -26.36 24.64
C ALA A 38 3.25 -26.82 23.86
N LYS A 39 2.02 -26.57 24.35
CA LYS A 39 0.80 -27.05 23.68
C LYS A 39 0.37 -26.20 22.49
N ILE A 40 0.67 -24.90 22.52
CA ILE A 40 0.40 -23.97 21.41
C ILE A 40 1.30 -24.32 20.22
N LEU A 41 2.57 -24.65 20.46
CA LEU A 41 3.58 -24.91 19.43
C LEU A 41 3.20 -25.98 18.40
N SER A 42 2.53 -27.06 18.79
CA SER A 42 2.14 -28.12 17.84
C SER A 42 1.01 -27.69 16.91
N ASN A 43 0.04 -26.93 17.42
CA ASN A 43 -1.03 -26.34 16.60
C ASN A 43 -0.52 -25.17 15.77
N THR A 44 0.39 -24.36 16.31
CA THR A 44 1.05 -23.25 15.62
C THR A 44 2.02 -23.73 14.54
N ILE A 45 2.65 -24.91 14.64
CA ILE A 45 3.46 -25.47 13.54
C ILE A 45 2.55 -25.89 12.38
N LYS A 46 1.38 -26.47 12.67
CA LYS A 46 0.38 -26.82 11.65
C LYS A 46 -0.22 -25.57 11.00
N GLN A 47 -0.52 -24.52 11.78
CA GLN A 47 -0.89 -23.20 11.26
C GLN A 47 0.26 -22.53 10.49
N LYS A 48 1.49 -22.51 11.00
CA LYS A 48 2.68 -21.96 10.30
C LYS A 48 3.02 -22.66 8.99
N ARG A 49 2.69 -23.95 8.83
CA ARG A 49 2.81 -24.65 7.54
C ARG A 49 1.72 -24.19 6.55
N LYS A 50 0.51 -23.89 7.03
CA LYS A 50 -0.56 -23.24 6.23
C LYS A 50 -0.28 -21.76 5.95
N GLU A 51 0.31 -21.03 6.90
CA GLU A 51 0.65 -19.60 6.83
C GLU A 51 2.03 -19.31 6.22
N LYS A 52 2.87 -20.32 5.98
CA LYS A 52 4.18 -20.12 5.31
C LYS A 52 4.01 -19.49 3.92
N ALA A 53 2.84 -19.67 3.32
CA ALA A 53 2.41 -19.00 2.09
C ALA A 53 1.95 -17.54 2.30
N GLY A 54 1.57 -17.15 3.52
CA GLY A 54 1.05 -15.81 3.85
C GLY A 54 1.99 -14.92 4.68
N LYS A 55 3.17 -15.42 5.06
CA LYS A 55 4.15 -14.63 5.84
C LYS A 55 4.76 -13.44 5.08
N TRP A 56 4.59 -13.43 3.76
CA TRP A 56 5.08 -12.39 2.86
C TRP A 56 3.93 -11.77 2.04
N ASP A 57 2.71 -11.80 2.57
CA ASP A 57 1.58 -11.18 1.90
C ASP A 57 1.67 -9.66 1.97
N VAL A 58 1.44 -9.04 0.83
CA VAL A 58 1.26 -7.59 0.73
C VAL A 58 -0.05 -7.23 1.42
N PRO A 59 -0.16 -6.06 2.09
CA PRO A 59 -1.40 -5.64 2.76
C PRO A 59 -2.66 -5.65 1.88
N LEU A 60 -2.51 -5.61 0.56
CA LEU A 60 -3.59 -5.73 -0.42
C LEU A 60 -3.28 -6.87 -1.41
N PRO A 61 -3.63 -8.14 -1.09
CA PRO A 61 -3.28 -9.29 -1.93
C PRO A 61 -4.15 -9.41 -3.18
N LYS A 62 -5.46 -9.11 -3.05
CA LYS A 62 -6.43 -9.14 -4.15
C LYS A 62 -7.06 -7.78 -4.32
N VAL A 63 -7.02 -7.26 -5.54
CA VAL A 63 -7.62 -5.99 -5.92
C VAL A 63 -8.72 -6.24 -6.95
N ARG A 64 -9.71 -5.35 -7.01
CA ARG A 64 -10.71 -5.34 -8.08
C ARG A 64 -9.99 -5.31 -9.44
N PRO A 65 -10.29 -6.23 -10.37
CA PRO A 65 -9.77 -6.13 -11.73
C PRO A 65 -10.31 -4.85 -12.37
N VAL A 66 -9.43 -4.13 -13.06
CA VAL A 66 -9.78 -2.93 -13.82
C VAL A 66 -9.94 -3.31 -15.29
N ALA A 67 -11.08 -2.99 -15.87
CA ALA A 67 -11.32 -3.24 -17.28
C ALA A 67 -10.49 -2.28 -18.17
N GLU A 68 -10.16 -2.72 -19.38
CA GLU A 68 -9.25 -1.95 -20.25
C GLU A 68 -9.84 -0.60 -20.71
N ASP A 69 -11.16 -0.53 -20.86
CA ASP A 69 -11.91 0.67 -21.20
C ASP A 69 -11.88 1.73 -20.09
N GLU A 70 -11.84 1.31 -18.82
CA GLU A 70 -11.68 2.20 -17.67
C GLU A 70 -10.27 2.84 -17.65
N MET A 71 -9.27 2.11 -18.16
CA MET A 71 -7.86 2.50 -18.11
C MET A 71 -7.39 3.24 -19.36
N PHE A 72 -8.01 2.96 -20.51
CA PHE A 72 -7.67 3.59 -21.79
C PHE A 72 -8.86 4.28 -22.45
N LYS A 73 -8.72 5.59 -22.65
CA LYS A 73 -9.61 6.36 -23.52
C LYS A 73 -9.16 6.26 -24.97
N VAL A 74 -10.09 5.95 -25.88
CA VAL A 74 -9.83 5.95 -27.33
C VAL A 74 -9.67 7.38 -27.84
N VAL A 75 -8.56 7.67 -28.54
CA VAL A 75 -8.33 8.97 -29.20
C VAL A 75 -8.51 8.81 -30.71
N ARG A 76 -9.49 9.55 -31.25
CA ARG A 76 -9.79 9.61 -32.68
C ARG A 76 -8.89 10.64 -33.37
N THR A 77 -8.29 10.28 -34.49
CA THR A 77 -7.34 11.11 -35.26
C THR A 77 -7.76 11.31 -36.72
N GLY A 78 -7.23 12.37 -37.35
CA GLY A 78 -7.55 12.76 -38.73
C GLY A 78 -8.73 13.73 -38.84
N LYS A 79 -8.86 14.44 -39.98
CA LYS A 79 -9.91 15.45 -40.23
C LYS A 79 -11.32 14.90 -39.99
N ARG A 80 -11.58 13.68 -40.47
CA ARG A 80 -12.87 12.97 -40.32
C ARG A 80 -12.95 12.09 -39.05
N LYS A 81 -11.92 12.08 -38.19
CA LYS A 81 -11.88 11.32 -36.92
C LYS A 81 -12.16 9.80 -37.03
N THR A 82 -11.88 9.18 -38.17
CA THR A 82 -12.15 7.76 -38.41
C THR A 82 -11.10 6.83 -37.81
N LYS A 83 -9.87 7.32 -37.56
CA LYS A 83 -8.75 6.49 -37.09
C LYS A 83 -8.70 6.43 -35.56
N GLN A 84 -8.79 5.23 -34.99
CA GLN A 84 -8.93 4.97 -33.55
C GLN A 84 -7.77 4.14 -32.95
N TRP A 85 -6.56 4.26 -33.49
CA TRP A 85 -5.43 3.42 -33.06
C TRP A 85 -4.76 3.91 -31.77
N LYS A 86 -4.93 5.18 -31.41
CA LYS A 86 -4.35 5.79 -30.21
C LYS A 86 -5.18 5.51 -28.95
N ARG A 87 -4.49 5.34 -27.83
CA ARG A 87 -5.05 5.08 -26.49
C ARG A 87 -4.44 6.06 -25.50
N MET A 88 -5.27 6.78 -24.75
CA MET A 88 -4.83 7.69 -23.70
C MET A 88 -5.05 7.03 -22.34
N VAL A 89 -4.01 7.01 -21.51
CA VAL A 89 -4.12 6.51 -20.14
C VAL A 89 -4.90 7.52 -19.30
N THR A 90 -5.92 7.04 -18.58
CA THR A 90 -6.81 7.85 -17.74
C THR A 90 -6.42 7.83 -16.26
N LYS A 91 -5.60 6.86 -15.85
CA LYS A 91 -5.14 6.67 -14.47
C LYS A 91 -3.83 7.40 -14.20
N ALA A 92 -3.48 7.52 -12.92
CA ALA A 92 -2.19 8.04 -12.49
C ALA A 92 -1.06 7.22 -13.11
N THR A 93 0.02 7.89 -13.53
CA THR A 93 1.18 7.27 -14.14
C THR A 93 2.46 7.79 -13.52
N PHE A 94 3.43 6.91 -13.34
CA PHE A 94 4.81 7.28 -13.11
C PHE A 94 5.57 7.26 -14.43
N VAL A 95 6.44 8.24 -14.57
CA VAL A 95 7.31 8.39 -15.72
C VAL A 95 8.66 8.86 -15.18
N GLY A 96 9.71 8.10 -15.45
CA GLY A 96 11.05 8.41 -14.95
C GLY A 96 11.59 9.77 -15.46
N PRO A 97 12.58 10.35 -14.77
CA PRO A 97 13.10 11.69 -15.04
C PRO A 97 13.67 11.86 -16.46
N GLY A 98 14.21 10.79 -17.06
CA GLY A 98 14.74 10.80 -18.43
C GLY A 98 13.71 10.56 -19.55
N PHE A 99 12.41 10.73 -19.29
CA PHE A 99 11.40 10.40 -20.30
C PHE A 99 11.25 11.46 -21.39
N THR A 100 11.60 11.07 -22.61
CA THR A 100 11.31 11.83 -23.83
C THR A 100 10.07 11.26 -24.52
N ARG A 101 9.13 12.15 -24.91
CA ARG A 101 7.95 11.74 -25.69
C ARG A 101 8.39 11.26 -27.07
N LYS A 102 7.83 10.13 -27.50
CA LYS A 102 7.99 9.65 -28.88
C LYS A 102 7.25 10.60 -29.85
N PRO A 103 7.70 10.73 -31.11
CA PRO A 103 6.98 11.53 -32.11
C PRO A 103 5.50 11.11 -32.20
N PRO A 104 4.56 12.06 -32.40
CA PRO A 104 3.12 11.78 -32.35
C PRO A 104 2.64 10.70 -33.33
N LYS A 105 3.38 10.45 -34.42
CA LYS A 105 3.06 9.38 -35.38
C LYS A 105 3.31 7.98 -34.84
N TYR A 106 4.26 7.80 -33.92
CA TYR A 106 4.65 6.51 -33.33
C TYR A 106 4.14 6.32 -31.90
N GLU A 107 3.63 7.38 -31.26
CA GLU A 107 3.02 7.30 -29.92
C GLU A 107 1.59 6.73 -30.00
N ARG A 108 1.46 5.43 -29.69
CA ARG A 108 0.15 4.75 -29.55
C ARG A 108 -0.48 4.98 -28.17
N PHE A 109 0.31 4.81 -27.11
CA PHE A 109 -0.12 5.00 -25.72
C PHE A 109 0.30 6.37 -25.22
N ILE A 110 -0.67 7.25 -24.99
CA ILE A 110 -0.47 8.62 -24.55
C ILE A 110 -0.58 8.64 -23.03
N ARG A 111 0.46 9.11 -22.36
CA ARG A 111 0.48 9.38 -20.91
C ARG A 111 0.40 10.89 -20.69
N PRO A 112 -0.75 11.48 -20.33
CA PRO A 112 -0.91 12.92 -20.14
C PRO A 112 -0.02 13.45 -19.02
N THR A 113 0.55 14.64 -19.16
CA THR A 113 1.43 15.24 -18.13
C THR A 113 0.72 15.51 -16.82
N GLY A 114 -0.55 15.94 -16.86
CA GLY A 114 -1.34 16.19 -15.64
C GLY A 114 -1.67 14.93 -14.82
N LEU A 115 -1.42 13.74 -15.35
CA LEU A 115 -1.57 12.47 -14.64
C LEU A 115 -0.22 11.83 -14.28
N ARG A 116 0.90 12.56 -14.47
CA ARG A 116 2.23 12.08 -14.11
C ARG A 116 2.56 12.53 -12.70
N PHE A 117 2.73 11.56 -11.81
CA PHE A 117 3.14 11.82 -10.43
C PHE A 117 4.56 11.33 -10.24
N THR A 118 5.37 12.13 -9.55
CA THR A 118 6.77 11.83 -9.21
C THR A 118 6.96 11.58 -7.72
N LYS A 119 5.96 11.89 -6.89
CA LYS A 119 5.99 11.71 -5.43
C LYS A 119 4.78 10.92 -4.95
N ALA A 120 4.95 10.21 -3.84
CA ALA A 120 3.90 9.45 -3.18
C ALA A 120 3.87 9.76 -1.69
N HIS A 121 2.67 9.81 -1.13
CA HIS A 121 2.47 9.82 0.31
C HIS A 121 2.51 8.39 0.84
N VAL A 122 3.53 8.08 1.64
CA VAL A 122 3.78 6.76 2.21
C VAL A 122 3.58 6.82 3.72
N THR A 123 2.84 5.87 4.28
CA THR A 123 2.62 5.76 5.73
C THR A 123 3.42 4.59 6.28
N HIS A 124 4.22 4.82 7.33
CA HIS A 124 4.90 3.73 8.03
C HIS A 124 3.97 3.15 9.11
N PRO A 125 3.59 1.86 9.04
CA PRO A 125 2.56 1.29 9.91
C PRO A 125 2.93 1.32 11.40
N GLU A 126 4.22 1.15 11.74
CA GLU A 126 4.66 1.11 13.14
C GLU A 126 4.83 2.50 13.75
N LEU A 127 5.32 3.47 12.97
CA LEU A 127 5.60 4.83 13.44
C LEU A 127 4.35 5.71 13.38
N LYS A 128 3.34 5.30 12.60
CA LYS A 128 2.11 6.06 12.31
C LYS A 128 2.39 7.47 11.74
N CYS A 129 3.54 7.64 11.10
CA CYS A 129 3.95 8.87 10.43
C CYS A 129 3.81 8.74 8.92
N THR A 130 3.54 9.87 8.26
CA THR A 130 3.41 9.98 6.80
C THR A 130 4.58 10.75 6.21
N PHE A 131 5.14 10.26 5.10
CA PHE A 131 6.24 10.88 4.37
C PHE A 131 5.84 11.15 2.93
N ASN A 132 6.31 12.26 2.36
CA ASN A 132 6.16 12.56 0.94
C ASN A 132 7.47 12.23 0.22
N LEU A 133 7.57 11.01 -0.30
CA LEU A 133 8.80 10.47 -0.88
C LEU A 133 8.73 10.48 -2.41
N GLU A 134 9.88 10.53 -3.06
CA GLU A 134 9.97 10.43 -4.51
C GLU A 134 9.81 8.98 -4.98
N ILE A 135 9.09 8.81 -6.09
CA ILE A 135 8.91 7.52 -6.75
C ILE A 135 10.12 7.30 -7.65
N ILE A 136 10.78 6.16 -7.49
CA ILE A 136 11.87 5.67 -8.32
C ILE A 136 11.31 4.84 -9.47
N GLY A 137 10.30 4.00 -9.22
CA GLY A 137 9.79 3.07 -10.21
C GLY A 137 8.45 2.42 -9.87
N VAL A 138 7.85 1.78 -10.87
CA VAL A 138 6.69 0.88 -10.68
C VAL A 138 7.17 -0.55 -10.85
N LYS A 139 7.15 -1.33 -9.77
CA LYS A 139 7.66 -2.69 -9.79
C LYS A 139 6.64 -3.70 -10.30
N LYS A 140 5.39 -3.58 -9.86
CA LYS A 140 4.32 -4.52 -10.22
C LYS A 140 2.96 -3.84 -10.19
N ASN A 141 2.21 -3.95 -11.28
CA ASN A 141 0.78 -3.64 -11.32
C ASN A 141 -0.04 -4.95 -11.30
N PRO A 142 -1.04 -5.11 -10.42
CA PRO A 142 -1.86 -6.32 -10.32
C PRO A 142 -2.70 -6.60 -11.58
N ASN A 143 -2.99 -5.59 -12.39
CA ASN A 143 -3.80 -5.75 -13.62
C ASN A 143 -2.99 -6.29 -14.81
N GLY A 144 -1.66 -6.42 -14.68
CA GLY A 144 -0.81 -7.04 -15.70
C GLY A 144 0.51 -6.31 -15.99
N PRO A 145 1.48 -6.98 -16.64
CA PRO A 145 2.83 -6.47 -16.86
C PRO A 145 2.87 -5.26 -17.81
N MET A 146 1.94 -5.18 -18.77
CA MET A 146 1.82 -4.04 -19.69
C MET A 146 1.64 -2.72 -18.92
N TYR A 147 0.84 -2.73 -17.86
CA TYR A 147 0.57 -1.57 -17.03
C TYR A 147 1.77 -1.19 -16.17
N THR A 148 2.54 -2.18 -15.71
CA THR A 148 3.84 -1.96 -15.06
C THR A 148 4.80 -1.23 -16.01
N SER A 149 4.96 -1.69 -17.26
CA SER A 149 5.85 -1.05 -18.24
C SER A 149 5.40 0.36 -18.64
N LEU A 150 4.08 0.60 -18.69
CA LEU A 150 3.54 1.94 -18.92
C LEU A 150 3.64 2.84 -17.67
N GLY A 151 3.99 2.29 -16.51
CA GLY A 151 4.06 2.99 -15.23
C GLY A 151 2.69 3.37 -14.68
N VAL A 152 1.62 2.63 -15.01
CA VAL A 152 0.28 2.93 -14.50
C VAL A 152 0.19 2.56 -13.02
N ILE A 153 -0.26 3.51 -12.22
CA ILE A 153 -0.47 3.35 -10.78
C ILE A 153 -1.97 3.17 -10.55
N THR A 154 -2.33 1.98 -10.06
CA THR A 154 -3.69 1.62 -9.63
C THR A 154 -3.63 1.11 -8.20
N LYS A 155 -4.80 0.85 -7.59
CA LYS A 155 -4.86 0.23 -6.28
C LYS A 155 -4.07 -1.10 -6.28
N GLY A 156 -3.23 -1.31 -5.27
CA GLY A 156 -2.34 -2.46 -5.15
C GLY A 156 -1.14 -2.50 -6.09
N SER A 157 -0.85 -1.42 -6.84
CA SER A 157 0.44 -1.29 -7.50
C SER A 157 1.57 -1.18 -6.46
N ILE A 158 2.65 -1.92 -6.68
CA ILE A 158 3.87 -1.85 -5.88
C ILE A 158 4.82 -0.88 -6.57
N ILE A 159 5.27 0.13 -5.82
CA ILE A 159 6.17 1.19 -6.26
C ILE A 159 7.47 1.13 -5.46
N GLU A 160 8.54 1.58 -6.08
CA GLU A 160 9.88 1.78 -5.51
C GLU A 160 10.16 3.27 -5.42
#